data_AF-A0A0J7J1T1-F1
#
_entry.id   AF-A0A0J7J1T1-F1
#
_cell.length_a   1.000
_cell.length_b   1.000
_cell.length_c   1.000
_cell.angle_alpha   90.00
_cell.angle_beta   90.00
_cell.angle_gamma   90.00
#
_symmetry.space_group_name_H-M   'P 1'
#
loop_
_entity.id
_entity.type
_entity.pdbx_description
1 polymer ?
#
loop_
_entity_poly.entity_id
_entity_poly.type
_entity_poly.pdbx_seq_one_letter_code
_entity_poly.pdbx_strand_id
1 'polypeptide(L)'
;MKKLTLLLAALFFLNACKKESETNSISDPNSKEVSLVQEVTKLKNDKGEEVSVTYFAEGGVVAVKIQKTGDKEQKLSAKTTNAKGNPIFTNEEVMWEMTQDGKAGKLTDKAGNSSEYK
;
A
#
# COMPACT_ATOMS: atom_id res chain seq x y z
N MET A 1 41.14 -13.97 55.31
CA MET A 1 40.84 -15.42 55.25
C MET A 1 39.76 -15.64 54.19
N LYS A 2 39.99 -16.58 53.25
CA LYS A 2 39.07 -17.41 52.44
C LYS A 2 37.56 -17.07 52.57
N LYS A 3 36.73 -16.88 51.53
CA LYS A 3 36.40 -17.72 50.35
C LYS A 3 35.63 -16.83 49.33
N LEU A 4 36.04 -16.69 48.08
CA LEU A 4 35.55 -17.42 46.88
C LEU A 4 34.14 -18.03 46.96
N THR A 5 33.19 -17.45 46.21
CA THR A 5 32.22 -18.22 45.42
C THR A 5 31.72 -17.41 44.22
N LEU A 6 32.12 -17.89 43.05
CA LEU A 6 31.60 -17.60 41.73
C LEU A 6 30.19 -18.21 41.62
N LEU A 7 29.17 -17.50 41.13
CA LEU A 7 28.08 -18.16 40.43
C LEU A 7 27.44 -17.25 39.38
N LEU A 8 27.62 -17.72 38.16
CA LEU A 8 27.14 -17.27 36.87
C LEU A 8 25.64 -17.62 36.75
N ALA A 9 24.80 -16.69 36.34
CA ALA A 9 23.57 -17.02 35.61
C ALA A 9 23.08 -15.80 34.82
N ALA A 10 23.40 -15.80 33.53
CA ALA A 10 22.71 -15.01 32.55
C ALA A 10 21.21 -15.36 32.58
N LEU A 11 20.35 -14.39 32.87
CA LEU A 11 18.94 -14.47 32.52
C LEU A 11 18.71 -13.61 31.28
N PHE A 12 18.86 -14.32 30.17
CA PHE A 12 18.32 -14.01 28.87
C PHE A 12 16.82 -13.68 28.95
N PHE A 13 16.45 -12.59 28.29
CA PHE A 13 15.22 -12.34 27.55
C PHE A 13 13.93 -13.01 28.03
N LEU A 14 13.04 -12.20 28.62
CA LEU A 14 11.61 -12.34 28.40
C LEU A 14 11.03 -10.98 28.02
N ASN A 15 11.30 -10.59 26.76
CA ASN A 15 10.36 -9.80 25.98
C ASN A 15 9.09 -10.65 25.78
N ALA A 16 8.21 -10.68 26.79
CA ALA A 16 6.84 -11.09 26.61
C ALA A 16 6.00 -9.82 26.47
N CYS A 17 6.00 -9.29 25.25
CA CYS A 17 4.93 -8.40 24.83
C CYS A 17 3.65 -9.23 24.97
N LYS A 18 2.84 -8.92 25.99
CA LYS A 18 1.55 -9.58 26.19
C LYS A 18 0.71 -9.26 24.97
N LYS A 19 0.58 -10.24 24.06
CA LYS A 19 -0.52 -10.27 23.12
C LYS A 19 -1.76 -10.56 23.96
N GLU A 20 -2.49 -9.51 24.27
CA GLU A 20 -3.84 -9.62 24.81
C GLU A 20 -4.69 -10.28 23.72
N SER A 21 -4.92 -11.58 23.88
CA SER A 21 -5.86 -12.33 23.07
C SER A 21 -7.26 -11.95 23.55
N GLU A 22 -7.81 -10.85 23.05
CA GLU A 22 -9.26 -10.69 23.01
C GLU A 22 -9.82 -11.47 21.83
N THR A 23 -10.16 -12.73 22.12
CA THR A 23 -11.20 -13.43 21.38
C THR A 23 -12.52 -12.74 21.70
N ASN A 24 -12.94 -11.81 20.84
CA ASN A 24 -14.34 -11.41 20.71
C ASN A 24 -14.72 -11.49 19.23
N SER A 25 -14.99 -12.72 18.77
CA SER A 25 -15.74 -12.94 17.55
C SER A 25 -17.22 -12.67 17.83
N ILE A 26 -17.59 -11.39 17.83
CA ILE A 26 -18.94 -10.97 17.47
C ILE A 26 -18.82 -10.43 16.06
N SER A 27 -18.96 -11.32 15.08
CA SER A 27 -19.21 -10.92 13.70
C SER A 27 -20.60 -10.29 13.67
N ASP A 28 -20.64 -8.96 13.76
CA ASP A 28 -21.84 -8.20 13.47
C ASP A 28 -22.16 -8.42 11.98
N PRO A 29 -23.27 -9.09 11.63
CA PRO A 29 -23.63 -9.38 10.23
C PRO A 29 -24.00 -8.10 9.45
N ASN A 30 -23.96 -6.93 10.11
CA ASN A 30 -24.30 -5.64 9.52
C ASN A 30 -23.19 -4.59 9.70
N SER A 31 -21.93 -5.01 9.83
CA SER A 31 -20.80 -4.12 9.54
C SER A 31 -20.84 -3.78 8.05
N LYS A 32 -21.60 -2.74 7.70
CA LYS A 32 -21.49 -2.10 6.39
C LYS A 32 -20.03 -1.73 6.23
N GLU A 33 -19.30 -2.44 5.36
CA GLU A 33 -17.97 -2.03 4.92
C GLU A 33 -18.07 -0.55 4.56
N VAL A 34 -17.42 0.29 5.37
CA VAL A 34 -17.22 1.68 4.98
C VAL A 34 -16.34 1.59 3.75
N SER A 35 -16.90 1.94 2.59
CA SER A 35 -16.16 1.98 1.34
C SER A 35 -14.98 2.94 1.51
N LEU A 36 -13.76 2.40 1.67
CA LEU A 36 -12.52 3.17 1.84
C LEU A 36 -12.00 3.69 0.49
N VAL A 37 -12.91 4.13 -0.38
CA VAL A 37 -12.60 4.72 -1.68
C VAL A 37 -12.29 6.19 -1.47
N GLN A 38 -11.13 6.63 -1.94
CA GLN A 38 -10.72 8.02 -1.93
C GLN A 38 -11.36 8.81 -3.08
N GLU A 39 -11.36 10.13 -2.95
CA GLU A 39 -11.79 11.03 -4.02
C GLU A 39 -10.93 10.86 -5.28
N VAL A 40 -11.55 11.03 -6.44
CA VAL A 40 -10.86 10.93 -7.73
C VAL A 40 -9.89 12.10 -7.88
N THR A 41 -8.62 11.80 -8.14
CA THR A 41 -7.60 12.79 -8.46
C THR A 41 -7.35 12.81 -9.96
N LYS A 42 -7.49 13.99 -10.59
CA LYS A 42 -7.15 14.19 -12.00
C LYS A 42 -5.77 14.81 -12.12
N LEU A 43 -4.87 14.13 -12.82
CA LEU A 43 -3.49 14.54 -13.01
C LEU A 43 -3.19 14.77 -14.49
N LYS A 44 -2.21 15.63 -14.77
CA LYS A 44 -1.76 15.95 -16.14
C LYS A 44 -0.28 15.68 -16.32
N ASN A 45 0.10 15.25 -17.51
CA ASN A 45 1.50 15.25 -17.91
C ASN A 45 1.88 16.54 -18.65
N ASP A 46 3.14 16.64 -19.08
CA ASP A 46 3.70 17.78 -19.81
C ASP A 46 3.11 17.98 -21.21
N LYS A 47 2.48 16.94 -21.78
CA LYS A 47 1.76 16.99 -23.06
C LYS A 47 0.29 17.40 -22.92
N GLY A 48 -0.19 17.60 -21.69
CA GLY A 48 -1.59 17.91 -21.39
C GLY A 48 -2.53 16.71 -21.43
N GLU A 49 -2.00 15.49 -21.49
CA GLU A 49 -2.79 14.26 -21.37
C GLU A 49 -3.26 14.10 -19.92
N GLU A 50 -4.50 13.65 -19.74
CA GLU A 50 -5.13 13.52 -18.43
C GLU A 50 -5.25 12.04 -18.00
N VAL A 51 -5.06 11.82 -16.70
CA VAL A 51 -5.36 10.54 -16.04
C VAL A 51 -6.15 10.78 -14.76
N SER A 52 -7.21 9.98 -14.57
CA SER A 52 -7.95 9.91 -13.31
C SER A 52 -7.43 8.77 -12.46
N VAL A 53 -7.19 9.04 -11.18
CA VAL A 53 -6.61 8.12 -10.21
C VAL A 53 -7.51 8.05 -8.98
N THR A 54 -7.91 6.83 -8.59
CA THR A 54 -8.76 6.61 -7.41
C THR A 54 -8.18 5.47 -6.58
N TYR A 55 -7.69 5.78 -5.38
CA TYR A 55 -7.20 4.76 -4.45
C TYR A 55 -8.35 4.22 -3.61
N PHE A 56 -8.31 2.93 -3.29
CA PHE A 56 -9.34 2.30 -2.47
C PHE A 56 -8.78 1.07 -1.74
N ALA A 57 -9.45 0.66 -0.67
CA ALA A 57 -9.19 -0.64 -0.05
C ALA A 57 -9.93 -1.73 -0.84
N GLU A 58 -9.22 -2.81 -1.15
CA GLU A 58 -9.80 -4.04 -1.71
C GLU A 58 -9.43 -5.19 -0.78
N GLY A 59 -10.39 -5.62 0.04
CA GLY A 59 -10.11 -6.50 1.16
C GLY A 59 -9.12 -5.85 2.14
N GLY A 60 -8.02 -6.54 2.45
CA GLY A 60 -7.00 -6.07 3.38
C GLY A 60 -5.84 -5.27 2.76
N VAL A 61 -5.93 -4.91 1.46
CA VAL A 61 -4.84 -4.25 0.73
C VAL A 61 -5.31 -2.99 0.01
N VAL A 62 -4.36 -2.11 -0.34
CA VAL A 62 -4.64 -0.91 -1.16
C VAL A 62 -4.58 -1.28 -2.65
N ALA A 63 -5.54 -0.76 -3.40
CA ALA A 63 -5.62 -0.86 -4.85
C ALA A 63 -5.84 0.54 -5.46
N VAL A 64 -5.66 0.64 -6.78
CA VAL A 64 -5.87 1.88 -7.53
C VAL A 64 -6.65 1.62 -8.81
N LYS A 65 -7.56 2.52 -9.13
CA LYS A 65 -8.20 2.63 -10.45
C LYS A 65 -7.51 3.74 -11.23
N ILE A 66 -7.14 3.45 -12.47
CA ILE A 66 -6.50 4.38 -13.41
C ILE A 66 -7.36 4.48 -14.66
N GLN A 67 -7.66 5.69 -15.11
CA GLN A 67 -8.39 5.92 -16.35
C GLN A 67 -7.80 7.10 -17.12
N LYS A 68 -7.20 6.81 -18.28
CA LYS A 68 -6.82 7.86 -19.25
C LYS A 68 -8.06 8.34 -20.01
N THR A 69 -8.04 9.58 -20.47
CA THR A 69 -9.13 10.13 -21.30
C THR A 69 -9.33 9.31 -22.56
N GLY A 70 -10.54 8.77 -22.74
CA GLY A 70 -10.90 7.93 -23.88
C GLY A 70 -10.68 6.42 -23.67
N ASP A 71 -9.97 6.03 -22.62
CA ASP A 71 -9.69 4.62 -22.31
C ASP A 71 -10.66 4.06 -21.25
N LYS A 72 -10.70 2.73 -21.18
CA LYS A 72 -11.41 2.01 -20.11
C LYS A 72 -10.65 2.13 -18.80
N GLU A 73 -11.39 2.26 -17.70
CA GLU A 73 -10.83 2.14 -16.35
C GLU A 73 -10.07 0.81 -16.19
N GLN A 74 -8.88 0.89 -15.62
CA GLN A 74 -8.04 -0.24 -15.25
C GLN A 74 -7.95 -0.30 -13.73
N LYS A 75 -8.21 -1.49 -13.16
CA LYS A 75 -7.96 -1.76 -11.74
C LYS A 75 -6.58 -2.38 -11.58
N LEU A 76 -5.77 -1.84 -10.69
CA LEU A 76 -4.42 -2.28 -10.40
C LEU A 76 -4.30 -2.59 -8.91
N SER A 77 -3.61 -3.68 -8.57
CA SER A 77 -3.36 -4.08 -7.19
C SER A 77 -1.93 -3.73 -6.79
N ALA A 78 -1.73 -3.37 -5.51
CA ALA A 78 -0.39 -3.16 -4.99
C ALA A 78 0.45 -4.45 -5.11
N LYS A 79 1.69 -4.31 -5.60
CA LYS A 79 2.59 -5.44 -5.82
C LYS A 79 3.87 -5.36 -5.00
N THR A 80 4.44 -4.15 -4.90
CA THR A 80 5.70 -3.88 -4.18
C THR A 80 5.79 -2.37 -3.89
N THR A 81 6.94 -1.92 -3.39
CA THR A 81 7.28 -0.50 -3.25
C THR A 81 8.49 -0.13 -4.11
N ASN A 82 8.61 1.15 -4.46
CA ASN A 82 9.81 1.70 -5.10
C ASN A 82 10.91 2.01 -4.06
N ALA A 83 12.06 2.52 -4.53
CA ALA A 83 13.20 2.83 -3.66
C ALA A 83 12.92 3.89 -2.58
N LYS A 84 11.84 4.68 -2.72
CA LYS A 84 11.40 5.67 -1.73
C LYS A 84 10.37 5.10 -0.74
N GLY A 85 9.99 3.83 -0.89
CA GLY A 85 8.95 3.18 -0.09
C GLY A 85 7.53 3.45 -0.60
N ASN A 86 7.36 4.14 -1.73
CA ASN A 86 6.02 4.39 -2.28
C ASN A 86 5.48 3.14 -2.98
N PRO A 87 4.17 2.87 -2.90
CA PRO A 87 3.58 1.70 -3.55
C PRO A 87 3.70 1.72 -5.08
N ILE A 88 3.91 0.52 -5.64
CA ILE A 88 3.79 0.21 -7.06
C ILE A 88 2.58 -0.70 -7.24
N PHE A 89 1.67 -0.30 -8.11
CA PHE A 89 0.46 -1.02 -8.47
C PHE A 89 0.58 -1.53 -9.89
N THR A 90 0.07 -2.72 -10.17
CA THR A 90 0.13 -3.27 -11.54
C THR A 90 -1.03 -4.21 -11.80
N ASN A 91 -1.40 -4.32 -13.08
CA ASN A 91 -2.08 -5.47 -13.64
C ASN A 91 -1.22 -6.04 -14.80
N GLU A 92 -1.82 -6.78 -15.73
CA GLU A 92 -1.12 -7.38 -16.88
C GLU A 92 -0.80 -6.38 -18.01
N GLU A 93 -1.43 -5.20 -18.00
CA GLU A 93 -1.39 -4.23 -19.08
C GLU A 93 -0.63 -2.94 -18.71
N VAL A 94 -0.73 -2.51 -17.46
CA VAL A 94 -0.16 -1.24 -16.99
C VAL A 94 0.37 -1.34 -15.56
N MET A 95 1.36 -0.50 -15.28
CA MET A 95 1.93 -0.29 -13.95
C MET A 95 1.84 1.18 -13.56
N TRP A 96 1.37 1.44 -12.33
CA TRP A 96 1.33 2.76 -11.71
C TRP A 96 2.29 2.81 -10.52
N GLU A 97 3.31 3.65 -10.61
CA GLU A 97 4.23 3.93 -9.51
C GLU A 97 3.87 5.27 -8.87
N MET A 98 3.51 5.27 -7.59
CA MET A 98 3.22 6.51 -6.86
C MET A 98 4.53 7.28 -6.59
N THR A 99 4.57 8.56 -6.97
CA THR A 99 5.79 9.39 -6.79
C THR A 99 5.64 10.42 -5.70
N GLN A 100 4.41 10.82 -5.36
CA GLN A 100 4.10 11.72 -4.25
C GLN A 100 2.71 11.42 -3.69
N ASP A 101 2.60 10.80 -2.51
CA ASP A 101 1.39 10.58 -1.69
C ASP A 101 0.03 10.80 -2.38
N GLY A 102 -0.26 10.01 -3.42
CA GLY A 102 -1.50 10.08 -4.21
C GLY A 102 -1.69 11.31 -5.11
N LYS A 103 -0.79 12.29 -5.06
CA LYS A 103 -0.80 13.54 -5.84
C LYS A 103 0.02 13.49 -7.13
N ALA A 104 0.89 12.50 -7.29
CA ALA A 104 1.65 12.29 -8.51
C ALA A 104 2.01 10.81 -8.71
N GLY A 105 2.28 10.44 -9.95
CA GLY A 105 2.78 9.12 -10.28
C GLY A 105 3.22 8.94 -11.71
N LYS A 106 3.88 7.80 -11.95
CA LYS A 106 4.36 7.36 -13.25
C LYS A 106 3.54 6.19 -13.74
N LEU A 107 2.93 6.34 -14.91
CA LEU A 107 2.21 5.26 -15.59
C LEU A 107 3.10 4.66 -16.67
N THR A 108 3.32 3.36 -16.60
CA THR A 108 4.09 2.58 -17.57
C THR A 108 3.17 1.57 -18.26
N ASP A 109 3.18 1.54 -19.59
CA ASP A 109 2.43 0.55 -20.36
C ASP A 109 3.19 -0.78 -20.54
N LYS A 110 2.52 -1.78 -21.11
CA LYS A 110 3.09 -3.11 -21.40
C LYS A 110 4.31 -3.08 -22.33
N ALA A 111 4.43 -2.06 -23.17
CA ALA A 111 5.58 -1.87 -24.05
C ALA A 111 6.75 -1.16 -23.35
N GLY A 112 6.58 -0.73 -22.10
CA GLY A 112 7.58 -0.02 -21.31
C GLY A 112 7.57 1.49 -21.49
N ASN A 113 6.66 2.05 -22.29
CA ASN A 113 6.55 3.51 -22.41
C ASN A 113 6.00 4.08 -21.11
N SER A 114 6.65 5.14 -20.62
CA SER A 114 6.31 5.74 -19.33
C SER A 114 5.97 7.21 -19.46
N SER A 115 5.05 7.70 -18.64
CA SER A 115 4.71 9.11 -18.52
C SER A 115 4.46 9.48 -17.07
N GLU A 116 5.01 10.62 -16.65
CA GLU A 116 4.82 11.17 -15.31
C GLU A 116 3.61 12.12 -15.31
N TYR A 117 2.76 12.01 -14.29
CA TYR A 117 1.55 12.81 -14.11
C TYR A 117 1.58 13.51 -12.74
N LYS A 118 1.16 14.77 -12.72
CA LYS A 118 1.19 15.67 -11.54
C LYS A 118 -0.06 16.54 -11.48
#